data_AF-A0A7I7TWW6-F1
#
_entry.id   AF-A0A7I7TWW6-F1
#
_cell.length_a   1.000
_cell.length_b   1.000
_cell.length_c   1.000
_cell.angle_alpha   90.00
_cell.angle_beta   90.00
_cell.angle_gamma   90.00
#
_symmetry.space_group_name_H-M   'P 1'
#
loop_
_entity.id
_entity.type
_entity.pdbx_description
1 polymer ?
#
loop_
_entity_poly.entity_id
_entity_poly.type
_entity_poly.pdbx_seq_one_letter_code
_entity_poly.pdbx_strand_id
1 'polypeptide(L)'
;MPAAPPLQVPRLGDPITERGEWSFVKRASSERQAEIWNVVLVDDPVFGPTSGFAVGVAPLRDRDGRYPLVWVHAPPAPTAPLDDNS
;
A
#
# COMPACT_ATOMS: atom_id res chain seq x y z
N MET A 1 31.14 6.77 3.39
CA MET A 1 29.82 7.01 2.75
C MET A 1 28.78 6.89 3.85
N PRO A 2 27.88 7.87 4.05
CA PRO A 2 26.78 7.67 4.99
C PRO A 2 25.90 6.55 4.42
N ALA A 3 25.81 5.44 5.13
CA ALA A 3 24.84 4.40 4.81
C ALA A 3 23.45 5.04 4.90
N ALA A 4 22.66 4.95 3.83
CA ALA A 4 21.26 5.33 3.90
C ALA A 4 20.64 4.57 5.09
N PRO A 5 19.82 5.23 5.94
CA PRO A 5 19.15 4.52 7.02
C PRO A 5 18.41 3.33 6.43
N PRO A 6 18.39 2.17 7.12
CA PRO A 6 17.69 1.00 6.62
C PRO A 6 16.25 1.39 6.29
N LEU A 7 15.83 1.08 5.06
CA LEU A 7 14.44 1.28 4.63
C LEU A 7 13.55 0.58 5.65
N GLN A 8 12.74 1.36 6.37
CA GLN A 8 11.82 0.79 7.35
C GLN A 8 10.77 -0.01 6.58
N VAL A 9 10.70 -1.31 6.87
CA VAL A 9 9.70 -2.20 6.30
C VAL A 9 8.31 -1.66 6.66
N PRO A 10 7.38 -1.59 5.69
CA PRO A 10 6.04 -1.12 5.95
C PRO A 10 5.36 -1.95 7.04
N ARG A 11 4.63 -1.29 7.92
CA ARG A 11 3.83 -1.94 8.97
C ARG A 11 2.36 -1.78 8.65
N LEU A 12 1.59 -2.83 8.88
CA LEU A 12 0.17 -2.83 8.57
C LEU A 12 -0.56 -1.73 9.36
N GLY A 13 -1.35 -0.94 8.65
CA GLY A 13 -2.10 0.20 9.19
C GLY A 13 -1.31 1.50 9.29
N ASP A 14 0.02 1.46 9.14
CA ASP A 14 0.82 2.69 9.15
C ASP A 14 0.55 3.50 7.88
N PRO A 15 0.48 4.83 7.98
CA PRO A 15 0.27 5.69 6.84
C PRO A 15 1.49 5.65 5.92
N ILE A 16 1.26 5.71 4.61
CA ILE A 16 2.36 5.71 3.62
C ILE A 16 3.02 7.09 3.47
N THR A 17 2.44 8.13 4.09
CA THR A 17 2.99 9.49 4.17
C THR A 17 2.95 9.99 5.60
N GLU A 18 3.97 10.73 6.04
CA GLU A 18 4.08 11.21 7.43
C GLU A 18 3.03 12.27 7.79
N ARG A 19 2.55 13.05 6.80
CA ARG A 19 1.65 14.18 7.02
C ARG A 19 0.28 14.05 6.37
N GLY A 20 -0.07 12.83 5.93
CA GLY A 20 -1.35 12.59 5.27
C GLY A 20 -1.56 13.41 4.00
N GLU A 21 -0.46 13.72 3.28
CA GLU A 21 -0.46 14.54 2.05
C GLU A 21 -1.35 13.96 0.96
N TRP A 22 -1.59 12.65 1.01
CA TRP A 22 -2.44 11.91 0.08
C TRP A 22 -3.76 11.42 0.73
N SER A 23 -4.18 12.06 1.82
CA SER A 23 -5.45 11.79 2.48
C SER A 23 -6.55 12.66 1.87
N PHE A 24 -7.67 12.05 1.48
CA PHE A 24 -8.78 12.77 0.86
C PHE A 24 -10.05 12.68 1.68
N VAL A 25 -10.89 13.73 1.64
CA VAL A 25 -12.20 13.74 2.32
C VAL A 25 -13.14 12.66 1.76
N LYS A 26 -13.04 12.41 0.45
CA LYS A 26 -13.81 11.40 -0.28
C LYS A 26 -13.02 10.10 -0.34
N ARG A 27 -13.62 9.01 0.13
CA ARG A 27 -13.03 7.66 0.12
C ARG A 27 -12.59 7.23 -1.29
N ALA A 28 -13.45 7.43 -2.29
CA ALA A 28 -13.15 7.07 -3.68
C ALA A 28 -11.88 7.77 -4.24
N SER A 29 -11.57 8.99 -3.77
CA SER A 29 -10.34 9.68 -4.17
C SER A 29 -9.10 9.02 -3.56
N SER A 30 -9.17 8.60 -2.29
CA SER A 30 -8.12 7.82 -1.66
C SER A 30 -7.97 6.44 -2.30
N GLU A 31 -9.07 5.76 -2.64
CA GLU A 31 -9.02 4.45 -3.32
C GLU A 31 -8.30 4.56 -4.67
N ARG A 32 -8.63 5.56 -5.48
CA ARG A 32 -7.93 5.81 -6.75
C ARG A 32 -6.44 6.11 -6.56
N GLN A 33 -6.10 6.87 -5.52
CA GLN A 33 -4.69 7.15 -5.22
C GLN A 33 -3.95 5.90 -4.74
N ALA A 34 -4.61 5.02 -3.98
CA ALA A 34 -4.08 3.73 -3.57
C ALA A 34 -3.78 2.84 -4.78
N GLU A 35 -4.70 2.77 -5.75
CA GLU A 35 -4.50 2.04 -7.00
C GLU A 35 -3.27 2.53 -7.77
N ILE A 36 -3.13 3.86 -7.91
CA ILE A 36 -1.95 4.46 -8.57
C ILE A 36 -0.66 4.07 -7.85
N TRP A 37 -0.62 4.12 -6.52
CA TRP A 37 0.56 3.73 -5.76
C TRP A 37 0.89 2.25 -5.89
N ASN A 38 -0.11 1.37 -5.89
CA ASN A 38 0.11 -0.05 -6.11
C ASN A 38 0.71 -0.34 -7.49
N VAL A 39 0.37 0.45 -8.52
CA VAL A 39 1.01 0.35 -9.84
C VAL A 39 2.45 0.84 -9.79
N VAL A 40 2.73 1.95 -9.10
CA VAL A 40 4.10 2.50 -8.97
C VAL A 40 5.02 1.55 -8.20
N LEU A 41 4.49 0.85 -7.19
CA LEU A 41 5.26 -0.01 -6.29
C LEU A 41 5.26 -1.48 -6.72
N VAL A 42 4.67 -1.84 -7.87
CA VAL A 42 4.46 -3.23 -8.25
C VAL A 42 5.75 -4.06 -8.27
N ASP A 43 6.86 -3.46 -8.71
CA ASP A 43 8.17 -4.09 -8.82
C ASP A 43 9.07 -3.82 -7.60
N ASP A 44 8.58 -3.11 -6.58
CA ASP A 44 9.38 -2.79 -5.40
C ASP A 44 9.46 -4.00 -4.45
N PRO A 45 10.67 -4.50 -4.14
CA PRO A 45 10.83 -5.69 -3.30
C PRO A 45 10.51 -5.46 -1.81
N VAL A 46 10.38 -4.21 -1.35
CA VAL A 46 10.11 -3.84 0.04
C VAL A 46 8.68 -3.35 0.21
N PHE A 47 8.19 -2.54 -0.73
CA PHE A 47 6.91 -1.85 -0.67
C PHE A 47 5.87 -2.35 -1.68
N GLY A 48 6.23 -3.33 -2.50
CA GLY A 48 5.35 -3.94 -3.49
C GLY A 48 4.65 -5.21 -3.01
N PRO A 49 3.72 -5.74 -3.82
CA PRO A 49 2.93 -6.93 -3.47
C PRO A 49 3.79 -8.18 -3.20
N THR A 50 5.00 -8.23 -3.76
CA THR A 50 5.97 -9.32 -3.52
C THR A 50 6.49 -9.36 -2.08
N SER A 51 6.45 -8.23 -1.36
CA SER A 51 6.78 -8.16 0.07
C SER A 51 5.60 -8.53 0.97
N GLY A 52 4.42 -8.78 0.39
CA GLY A 52 3.18 -9.07 1.11
C GLY A 52 2.39 -7.83 1.53
N PHE A 53 2.81 -6.64 1.09
CA PHE A 53 2.16 -5.37 1.38
C PHE A 53 1.61 -4.69 0.12
N ALA A 54 0.56 -3.92 0.31
CA ALA A 54 -0.02 -3.05 -0.70
C ALA A 54 -0.48 -1.74 -0.05
N VAL A 55 -0.76 -0.74 -0.86
CA VAL A 55 -1.40 0.50 -0.42
C VAL A 55 -2.91 0.32 -0.42
N GLY A 56 -3.53 0.63 0.72
CA GLY A 56 -4.97 0.66 0.88
C GLY A 56 -5.44 1.96 1.50
N VAL A 57 -6.73 2.01 1.84
CA VAL A 57 -7.36 3.17 2.47
C VAL A 57 -7.78 2.79 3.89
N ALA A 58 -7.46 3.65 4.86
CA ALA A 58 -7.89 3.41 6.23
C ALA A 58 -9.42 3.32 6.31
N PRO A 59 -9.97 2.40 7.13
CA PRO A 59 -11.42 2.22 7.26
C PRO A 59 -12.10 3.41 7.96
N LEU A 60 -11.33 4.16 8.76
CA LEU A 60 -11.79 5.32 9.50
C LEU A 60 -11.07 6.56 9.02
N ARG A 61 -11.72 7.71 9.22
CA ARG A 61 -11.12 9.02 8.94
C ARG A 61 -10.11 9.38 10.04
N ASP A 62 -9.11 10.15 9.65
CA ASP A 62 -8.16 10.77 10.57
C ASP A 62 -8.80 11.95 11.34
N ARG A 63 -7.98 12.65 12.14
CA ARG A 63 -8.40 13.82 12.94
C ARG A 63 -8.88 15.00 12.09
N ASP A 64 -8.46 15.05 10.83
CA ASP A 64 -8.83 16.09 9.87
C ASP A 64 -10.04 15.69 9.00
N GLY A 65 -10.66 14.53 9.30
CA GLY A 65 -11.83 14.03 8.58
C GLY A 65 -11.52 13.46 7.19
N ARG A 66 -10.27 13.07 6.93
CA ARG A 66 -9.80 12.53 5.65
C ARG A 66 -9.53 11.03 5.75
N TYR A 67 -9.52 10.35 4.62
CA TYR A 67 -9.21 8.93 4.50
C TYR A 67 -7.72 8.78 4.13
N PRO A 68 -6.82 8.49 5.08
CA PRO A 68 -5.41 8.32 4.79
C PRO A 68 -5.14 7.01 4.02
N LEU A 69 -4.05 7.04 3.26
CA LEU A 69 -3.49 5.85 2.63
C LEU A 69 -2.60 5.13 3.62
N VAL A 70 -2.82 3.84 3.78
CA VAL A 70 -2.12 2.99 4.77
C VAL A 70 -1.63 1.71 4.12
N TRP A 71 -0.63 1.10 4.74
CA TRP A 71 -0.19 -0.24 4.34
C TRP A 71 -1.24 -1.28 4.73
N VAL A 72 -1.62 -2.11 3.77
CA VAL A 72 -2.51 -3.25 3.95
C VAL A 72 -1.83 -4.52 3.46
N HIS A 73 -2.40 -5.67 3.78
CA HIS A 73 -1.95 -6.91 3.16
C HIS A 73 -2.18 -6.85 1.66
N ALA A 74 -1.16 -7.24 0.89
CA ALA A 74 -1.35 -7.50 -0.52
C ALA A 74 -2.43 -8.59 -0.68
N PRO A 75 -3.33 -8.47 -1.67
CA PRO A 75 -4.19 -9.57 -2.01
C PRO A 75 -3.31 -10.79 -2.33
N PRO A 76 -3.73 -12.00 -1.96
CA PRO A 76 -3.01 -13.20 -2.37
C PRO A 76 -2.79 -13.13 -3.87
N ALA A 77 -1.56 -13.34 -4.32
CA ALA A 77 -1.27 -13.40 -5.75
C ALA A 77 -2.29 -14.36 -6.37
N PRO A 78 -2.88 -14.00 -7.53
CA PRO A 78 -3.79 -14.91 -8.19
C PRO A 78 -3.02 -16.21 -8.40
N THR A 79 -3.40 -17.25 -7.67
CA THR A 79 -2.88 -18.59 -7.84
C THR A 79 -3.14 -18.89 -9.31
N ALA A 80 -2.09 -18.89 -10.14
CA ALA A 80 -2.22 -19.41 -11.49
C ALA A 80 -2.86 -20.79 -11.33
N PRO A 81 -3.96 -21.11 -12.04
CA PRO A 81 -4.53 -22.44 -11.96
C PRO A 81 -3.38 -23.40 -12.27
N LEU A 82 -3.07 -24.27 -11.30
CA LEU A 82 -2.07 -25.32 -11.45
C LEU A 82 -2.44 -26.04 -12.75
N ASP A 83 -1.61 -25.91 -13.78
CA ASP A 83 -1.83 -26.55 -15.07
C ASP A 83 -1.89 -28.07 -14.87
N ASP A 84 -3.11 -28.59 -14.74
CA ASP A 84 -3.42 -30.01 -14.69
C ASP A 84 -3.66 -30.52 -16.12
N ASN A 85 -2.60 -31.11 -16.70
CA ASN A 85 -2.61 -32.30 -17.56
C ASN A 85 -1.19 -32.48 -18.13
N SER A 86 -0.40 -33.47 -17.70
CA SER A 86 -0.52 -34.93 -17.96
C SER A 86 -0.52 -35.30 -19.44
#